data_AF-A0A7Z0ETX3-F1
#
_entry.id   AF-A0A7Z0ETX3-F1
#
_cell.length_a   1.000
_cell.length_b   1.000
_cell.length_c   1.000
_cell.angle_alpha   90.00
_cell.angle_beta   90.00
_cell.angle_gamma   90.00
#
_symmetry.space_group_name_H-M   'P 1'
#
loop_
_entity.id
_entity.type
_entity.pdbx_description
1 polymer ?
#
loop_
_entity_poly.entity_id
_entity_poly.type
_entity_poly.pdbx_seq_one_letter_code
_entity_poly.pdbx_strand_id
1 'polypeptide(L)'
;MGLAKQSITQARESLEQDRELAERLPELLRSVADAEDALHTAQEDDASDEQLRNLGLVLDTALTEAMRAAYAKERVLVGLKGYTDRIYRRKVSARPKVRAATLDAEQLLTAREAHRLHGIKRTPQRMV
;
A
#
# COMPACT_ATOMS: atom_id res chain seq x y z
N MET A 1 -13.26 31.75 -12.36
CA MET A 1 -13.05 30.56 -13.23
C MET A 1 -11.68 29.88 -13.09
N GLY A 2 -10.66 30.50 -12.49
CA GLY A 2 -9.31 29.90 -12.40
C GLY A 2 -9.17 28.70 -11.44
N LEU A 3 -9.78 28.78 -10.25
CA LEU A 3 -9.68 27.74 -9.21
C LEU A 3 -10.26 26.38 -9.65
N ALA A 4 -11.37 26.39 -10.39
CA ALA A 4 -11.98 25.16 -10.92
C ALA A 4 -11.15 24.51 -12.04
N LYS A 5 -10.41 25.30 -12.82
CA LYS A 5 -9.47 24.77 -13.82
C LYS A 5 -8.24 24.18 -13.15
N GLN A 6 -7.69 24.85 -12.15
CA GLN A 6 -6.56 24.36 -11.35
C GLN A 6 -6.88 23.05 -10.64
N SER A 7 -8.08 22.91 -10.04
CA SER A 7 -8.48 21.67 -9.38
C SER A 7 -8.67 20.50 -10.35
N ILE A 8 -9.13 20.75 -11.58
CA ILE A 8 -9.23 19.72 -12.63
C ILE A 8 -7.85 19.29 -13.11
N THR A 9 -6.91 20.23 -13.29
CA THR A 9 -5.53 19.91 -13.66
C THR A 9 -4.85 19.05 -12.60
N GLN A 10 -4.95 19.45 -11.33
CA GLN A 10 -4.43 18.67 -10.20
C GLN A 10 -5.05 17.27 -10.14
N ALA A 11 -6.37 17.16 -10.32
CA ALA A 11 -7.04 15.86 -10.33
C ALA A 11 -6.56 14.94 -11.48
N ARG A 12 -6.17 15.50 -12.63
CA ARG A 12 -5.61 14.73 -13.74
C ARG A 12 -4.19 14.25 -13.43
N GLU A 13 -3.35 15.12 -12.87
CA GLU A 13 -2.01 14.75 -12.43
C GLU A 13 -2.04 13.66 -11.37
N SER A 14 -2.91 13.78 -10.36
CA SER A 14 -3.09 12.74 -9.34
C SER A 14 -3.60 11.43 -9.93
N LEU A 15 -4.53 11.47 -10.89
CA LEU A 15 -5.01 10.26 -11.56
C LEU A 15 -3.89 9.57 -12.35
N GLU A 16 -3.01 10.33 -12.99
CA GLU A 16 -1.90 9.76 -13.75
C GLU A 16 -0.86 9.12 -12.81
N GLN A 17 -0.51 9.78 -11.72
CA GLN A 17 0.34 9.20 -10.67
C GLN A 17 -0.26 7.91 -10.09
N ASP A 18 -1.58 7.90 -9.85
CA ASP A 18 -2.27 6.71 -9.36
C ASP A 18 -2.29 5.58 -10.40
N ARG A 19 -2.29 5.88 -11.72
CA ARG A 19 -2.15 4.86 -12.77
C ARG A 19 -0.78 4.23 -12.77
N GLU A 20 0.27 5.05 -12.80
CA GLU A 20 1.66 4.57 -12.77
C GLU A 20 1.90 3.68 -11.55
N LEU A 21 1.38 4.10 -10.40
CA LEU A 21 1.54 3.37 -9.14
C LEU A 21 0.66 2.10 -9.08
N ALA A 22 -0.54 2.12 -9.65
CA ALA A 22 -1.38 0.93 -9.78
C ALA A 22 -0.78 -0.13 -10.74
N GLU A 23 -0.10 0.30 -11.80
CA GLU A 23 0.58 -0.59 -12.75
C GLU A 23 1.73 -1.37 -12.10
N ARG A 24 2.39 -0.79 -11.10
CA ARG A 24 3.46 -1.44 -10.33
C ARG A 24 2.95 -2.46 -9.30
N LEU A 25 1.64 -2.53 -9.05
CA LEU A 25 1.08 -3.41 -8.01
C LEU A 25 1.55 -4.88 -8.12
N PRO A 26 1.56 -5.54 -9.30
CA PRO A 26 2.02 -6.93 -9.40
C PRO A 26 3.51 -7.12 -9.09
N GLU A 27 4.34 -6.09 -9.31
CA GLU A 27 5.74 -6.11 -8.90
C GLU A 27 5.88 -5.94 -7.39
N LEU A 28 5.15 -4.98 -6.81
CA LEU A 28 5.17 -4.75 -5.36
C LEU A 28 4.65 -5.95 -4.57
N LEU A 29 3.66 -6.68 -5.09
CA LEU A 29 3.20 -7.93 -4.47
C LEU A 29 4.26 -9.03 -4.50
N ARG A 30 5.09 -9.10 -5.55
CA ARG A 30 6.25 -10.00 -5.58
C ARG A 30 7.28 -9.59 -4.55
N SER A 31 7.57 -8.29 -4.44
CA SER A 31 8.48 -7.79 -3.39
C SER A 31 7.99 -8.06 -1.97
N VAL A 32 6.67 -8.07 -1.74
CA VAL A 32 6.10 -8.51 -0.46
C VAL A 32 6.41 -9.99 -0.22
N ALA A 33 6.11 -10.87 -1.19
CA ALA A 33 6.38 -12.30 -1.06
C ALA A 33 7.88 -12.58 -0.82
N ASP A 34 8.77 -11.94 -1.59
CA ASP A 34 10.22 -12.08 -1.43
C ASP A 34 10.69 -11.64 -0.03
N ALA A 35 10.11 -10.56 0.52
CA ALA A 35 10.44 -10.08 1.85
C ALA A 35 9.88 -10.97 2.97
N GLU A 36 8.69 -11.55 2.77
CA GLU A 36 8.11 -12.55 3.67
C GLU A 36 8.99 -13.81 3.73
N ASP A 37 9.38 -14.35 2.57
CA ASP A 37 10.23 -15.53 2.47
C ASP A 37 11.61 -15.30 3.09
N ALA A 38 12.21 -14.13 2.86
CA ALA A 38 13.49 -13.76 3.46
C ALA A 38 13.40 -13.66 4.99
N LEU A 39 12.34 -13.05 5.52
CA LEU A 39 12.12 -12.97 6.96
C LEU A 39 11.87 -14.35 7.57
N HIS A 40 11.07 -15.20 6.91
CA HIS A 40 10.78 -16.56 7.35
C HIS A 40 12.06 -17.41 7.40
N THR A 41 12.85 -17.40 6.32
CA THR A 41 14.13 -18.13 6.26
C THR A 41 15.07 -17.69 7.38
N ALA A 42 15.19 -16.38 7.62
CA ALA A 42 16.04 -15.88 8.71
C ALA A 42 15.54 -16.29 10.11
N GLN A 43 14.22 -16.47 10.30
CA GLN A 43 13.65 -16.98 11.54
C GLN A 43 13.98 -18.47 11.74
N GLU A 44 13.93 -19.26 10.67
CA GLU A 44 14.29 -20.69 10.70
C GLU A 44 15.79 -20.91 10.98
N ASP A 45 16.63 -20.03 10.44
CA ASP A 45 18.09 -20.06 10.64
C ASP A 45 18.55 -19.48 12.00
N ASP A 46 17.62 -19.12 12.89
CA ASP A 46 17.88 -18.48 14.18
C ASP A 46 18.79 -17.24 14.06
N ALA A 47 18.52 -16.41 13.02
CA ALA A 47 19.27 -15.20 12.77
C ALA A 47 19.19 -14.22 13.95
N SER A 48 20.19 -13.34 14.05
CA SER A 48 20.25 -12.37 15.14
C SER A 48 19.03 -11.44 15.17
N ASP A 49 18.66 -10.96 16.36
CA ASP A 49 17.54 -10.03 16.54
C ASP A 49 17.66 -8.76 15.69
N GLU A 50 18.89 -8.27 15.45
CA GLU A 50 19.13 -7.12 14.58
C GLU A 50 18.82 -7.42 13.11
N GLN A 51 19.20 -8.61 12.62
CA GLN A 51 18.87 -9.05 11.26
C GLN A 51 17.37 -9.26 11.09
N LEU A 52 16.72 -9.93 12.04
CA LEU A 52 15.26 -10.12 12.03
C LEU A 52 14.51 -8.79 12.08
N ARG A 53 14.99 -7.83 12.86
CA ARG A 53 14.42 -6.47 12.89
C ARG A 53 14.56 -5.79 11.53
N ASN A 54 15.73 -5.85 10.90
CA ASN A 54 15.95 -5.21 9.61
C ASN A 54 15.07 -5.82 8.51
N LEU A 55 14.99 -7.16 8.44
CA LEU A 55 14.10 -7.86 7.50
C LEU A 55 12.62 -7.55 7.78
N GLY A 56 12.23 -7.45 9.05
CA GLY A 56 10.90 -6.99 9.44
C GLY A 56 10.57 -5.59 8.93
N LEU A 57 11.52 -4.65 8.95
CA LEU A 57 11.34 -3.30 8.39
C LEU A 57 11.25 -3.30 6.85
N VAL A 58 11.99 -4.18 6.19
CA VAL A 58 11.89 -4.37 4.74
C VAL A 58 10.50 -4.84 4.36
N LEU A 59 9.97 -5.86 5.05
CA LEU A 59 8.61 -6.34 4.82
C LEU A 59 7.54 -5.26 5.11
N ASP A 60 7.68 -4.48 6.19
CA ASP A 60 6.76 -3.35 6.45
C ASP A 60 6.75 -2.32 5.31
N THR A 61 7.92 -2.05 4.74
CA THR A 61 8.07 -1.14 3.60
C THR A 61 7.38 -1.70 2.36
N ALA A 62 7.65 -2.96 2.02
CA ALA A 62 7.03 -3.64 0.88
C ALA A 62 5.49 -3.67 0.99
N LEU A 63 4.96 -4.04 2.17
CA LEU A 63 3.52 -4.03 2.45
C LEU A 63 2.92 -2.62 2.33
N THR A 64 3.64 -1.60 2.80
CA THR A 64 3.21 -0.20 2.68
C THR A 64 3.10 0.25 1.22
N GLU A 65 4.09 -0.10 0.39
CA GLU A 65 4.10 0.26 -1.03
C GLU A 65 3.01 -0.49 -1.81
N ALA A 66 2.88 -1.81 -1.60
CA ALA A 66 1.82 -2.62 -2.20
C ALA A 66 0.43 -2.11 -1.81
N MET A 67 0.21 -1.79 -0.53
CA MET A 67 -1.06 -1.23 -0.04
C MET A 67 -1.39 0.11 -0.73
N ARG A 68 -0.41 1.00 -0.85
CA ARG A 68 -0.59 2.29 -1.57
C ARG A 68 -0.96 2.05 -3.03
N ALA A 69 -0.33 1.08 -3.68
CA ALA A 69 -0.62 0.67 -5.06
C ALA A 69 -2.02 0.10 -5.24
N ALA A 70 -2.48 -0.73 -4.30
CA ALA A 70 -3.83 -1.25 -4.31
C ALA A 70 -4.88 -0.13 -4.13
N TYR A 71 -4.66 0.83 -3.23
CA TYR A 71 -5.54 1.99 -3.11
C TYR A 71 -5.49 2.93 -4.33
N ALA A 72 -4.35 3.04 -5.01
CA ALA A 72 -4.28 3.79 -6.27
C ALA A 72 -5.13 3.12 -7.36
N LYS A 73 -5.07 1.79 -7.46
CA LYS A 73 -5.95 1.01 -8.35
C LYS A 73 -7.44 1.28 -8.07
N GLU A 74 -7.85 1.37 -6.80
CA GLU A 74 -9.21 1.80 -6.41
C GLU A 74 -9.54 3.19 -6.99
N ARG A 75 -8.67 4.18 -6.79
CA ARG A 75 -8.88 5.54 -7.29
C ARG A 75 -8.91 5.63 -8.82
N VAL A 76 -8.08 4.86 -9.52
CA VAL A 76 -8.11 4.75 -10.98
C VAL A 76 -9.45 4.21 -11.47
N LEU A 77 -10.00 3.17 -10.81
CA LEU A 77 -11.31 2.61 -11.16
C LEU A 77 -12.46 3.58 -10.87
N VAL A 78 -12.33 4.42 -9.84
CA VAL A 78 -13.30 5.50 -9.57
C VAL A 78 -13.22 6.58 -10.66
N GLY A 79 -12.01 6.92 -11.11
CA GLY A 79 -11.72 7.86 -12.19
C GLY A 79 -11.74 9.33 -11.75
N LEU A 80 -11.42 10.22 -12.70
CA LEU A 80 -11.15 11.65 -12.46
C LEU A 80 -12.21 12.37 -11.62
N LYS A 81 -13.49 12.08 -11.86
CA LYS A 81 -14.60 12.74 -11.15
C LYS A 81 -14.62 12.39 -9.65
N GLY A 82 -14.04 11.26 -9.24
CA GLY A 82 -13.94 10.87 -7.84
C GLY A 82 -13.03 11.74 -6.97
N TYR A 83 -12.10 12.49 -7.58
CA TYR A 83 -11.19 13.38 -6.88
C TYR A 83 -11.87 14.69 -6.46
N THR A 84 -12.90 15.11 -7.21
CA THR A 84 -13.59 16.38 -6.98
C THR A 84 -14.99 16.21 -6.39
N ASP A 85 -15.66 15.07 -6.64
CA ASP A 85 -17.04 14.81 -6.22
C ASP A 85 -17.13 13.59 -5.27
N ARG A 86 -17.30 13.87 -3.97
CA ARG A 86 -17.44 12.85 -2.92
C ARG A 86 -18.70 11.99 -3.07
N ILE A 87 -19.81 12.57 -3.56
CA ILE A 87 -21.06 11.82 -3.74
C ILE A 87 -20.90 10.85 -4.91
N TYR A 88 -20.29 11.30 -6.00
CA TYR A 88 -19.92 10.43 -7.11
C TYR A 88 -19.00 9.30 -6.67
N ARG A 89 -17.92 9.61 -5.91
CA ARG A 89 -17.02 8.59 -5.37
C ARG A 89 -17.77 7.54 -4.58
N ARG A 90 -18.60 7.93 -3.60
CA ARG A 90 -19.38 6.99 -2.79
C ARG A 90 -20.26 6.06 -3.64
N LYS A 91 -20.92 6.59 -4.66
CA LYS A 91 -21.77 5.79 -5.57
C LYS A 91 -20.95 4.79 -6.39
N VAL A 92 -19.77 5.21 -6.85
CA VAL A 92 -18.89 4.36 -7.66
C VAL A 92 -18.16 3.32 -6.81
N SER A 93 -17.79 3.63 -5.57
CA SER A 93 -17.19 2.69 -4.62
C SER A 93 -18.07 1.49 -4.31
N ALA A 94 -19.40 1.60 -4.47
CA ALA A 94 -20.32 0.47 -4.33
C ALA A 94 -20.28 -0.51 -5.50
N ARG A 95 -19.62 -0.17 -6.63
CA ARG A 95 -19.53 -1.06 -7.80
C ARG A 95 -18.66 -2.28 -7.48
N PRO A 96 -19.01 -3.49 -7.97
CA PRO A 96 -18.28 -4.72 -7.64
C PRO A 96 -16.77 -4.65 -7.89
N LYS A 97 -16.34 -4.09 -9.04
CA LYS A 97 -14.91 -3.97 -9.37
C LYS A 97 -14.14 -3.04 -8.43
N VAL A 98 -14.75 -1.93 -8.03
CA VAL A 98 -14.11 -0.97 -7.11
C VAL A 98 -14.05 -1.58 -5.72
N ARG A 99 -15.13 -2.22 -5.27
CA ARG A 99 -15.19 -2.94 -4.00
C ARG A 99 -14.15 -4.04 -3.91
N ALA A 100 -13.94 -4.82 -4.97
CA ALA A 100 -12.88 -5.84 -5.01
C ALA A 100 -11.49 -5.20 -4.82
N ALA A 101 -11.18 -4.13 -5.55
CA ALA A 101 -9.91 -3.42 -5.38
C ALA A 101 -9.75 -2.80 -3.97
N THR A 102 -10.84 -2.32 -3.36
CA THR A 102 -10.83 -1.86 -1.96
C THR A 102 -10.52 -2.99 -1.00
N LEU A 103 -11.12 -4.17 -1.19
CA LEU A 103 -10.87 -5.34 -0.35
C LEU A 103 -9.40 -5.79 -0.45
N ASP A 104 -8.84 -5.83 -1.66
CA ASP A 104 -7.42 -6.16 -1.86
C ASP A 104 -6.51 -5.18 -1.08
N ALA A 105 -6.82 -3.88 -1.11
CA ALA A 105 -6.07 -2.86 -0.39
C ALA A 105 -6.21 -2.99 1.15
N GLU A 106 -7.42 -3.28 1.63
CA GLU A 106 -7.70 -3.46 3.06
C GLU A 106 -7.05 -4.74 3.61
N GLN A 107 -6.94 -5.79 2.80
CA GLN A 107 -6.19 -7.00 3.17
C GLN A 107 -4.70 -6.69 3.37
N LEU A 108 -4.09 -5.93 2.46
CA LEU A 108 -2.70 -5.49 2.60
C LEU A 108 -2.48 -4.58 3.81
N LEU A 109 -3.42 -3.65 4.07
CA LEU A 109 -3.40 -2.84 5.29
C LEU A 109 -3.46 -3.72 6.54
N THR A 110 -4.35 -4.70 6.56
CA THR A 110 -4.49 -5.63 7.68
C THR A 110 -3.21 -6.43 7.91
N ALA A 111 -2.61 -6.96 6.84
CA ALA A 111 -1.34 -7.69 6.90
C ALA A 111 -0.22 -6.81 7.46
N ARG A 112 -0.11 -5.56 6.99
CA ARG A 112 0.85 -4.58 7.50
C ARG A 112 0.67 -4.29 8.97
N GLU A 113 -0.56 -4.01 9.43
CA GLU A 113 -0.79 -3.70 10.83
C GLU A 113 -0.51 -4.92 11.73
N ALA A 114 -0.88 -6.13 11.29
CA ALA A 114 -0.51 -7.35 11.99
C ALA A 114 1.02 -7.53 12.07
N HIS A 115 1.74 -7.29 10.97
CA HIS A 115 3.20 -7.36 10.92
C HIS A 115 3.86 -6.33 11.84
N ARG A 116 3.36 -5.09 11.88
CA ARG A 116 3.86 -4.06 12.79
C ARG A 116 3.69 -4.41 14.26
N LEU A 117 2.62 -5.12 14.60
CA LEU A 117 2.35 -5.54 15.97
C LEU A 117 3.25 -6.71 16.41
N HIS A 118 3.53 -7.67 15.52
CA HIS A 118 4.11 -8.95 15.90
C HIS A 118 5.37 -9.37 15.15
N GLY A 119 5.55 -8.94 13.90
CA GLY A 119 6.62 -9.42 13.02
C GLY A 119 7.92 -8.60 13.05
N ILE A 120 7.93 -7.41 13.66
CA ILE A 120 9.17 -6.62 13.84
C ILE A 120 9.76 -6.89 15.22
N LYS A 121 10.95 -7.53 15.24
CA LYS A 121 11.70 -7.75 16.49
C LYS A 121 12.07 -6.43 17.16
N ARG A 122 11.78 -6.34 18.46
CA ARG A 122 12.12 -5.17 19.29
C ARG A 122 13.51 -5.40 19.87
N THR A 123 14.50 -4.66 19.37
CA THR A 123 15.81 -4.58 20.01
C THR A 123 15.83 -3.44 21.02
N PRO A 124 16.42 -3.62 22.20
CA PRO A 124 16.59 -2.51 23.14
C PRO A 124 17.43 -1.42 22.46
N GLN A 125 16.91 -0.19 22.43
CA GLN A 125 17.72 0.94 22.03
C GLN A 125 18.86 1.04 23.04
N ARG A 126 20.10 0.87 22.57
CA ARG A 126 21.29 1.11 23.37
C ARG A 126 21.26 2.59 23.71
N MET A 127 20.80 2.92 24.92
CA MET A 127 20.91 4.27 25.46
C MET A 127 22.41 4.51 25.63
N VAL A 128 22.98 5.31 24.75
CA VAL A 128 24.37 5.82 24.84
C VAL A 128 24.36 7.07 25.71
#